data_AF-A0A372Q038-F1
#
_entry.id   AF-A0A372Q038-F1
#
_cell.length_a   1.000
_cell.length_b   1.000
_cell.length_c   1.000
_cell.angle_alpha   90.00
_cell.angle_beta   90.00
_cell.angle_gamma   90.00
#
_symmetry.space_group_name_H-M   'P 1'
#
loop_
_entity.id
_entity.type
_entity.pdbx_description
1 polymer ?
#
loop_
_entity_poly.entity_id
_entity_poly.type
_entity_poly.pdbx_seq_one_letter_code
_entity_poly.pdbx_strand_id
1 'polypeptide(L)'
;MADWILNEVFKSHPQYWILLDYLSNVKHEKYREFHDVLIRPLFAENIKFWYLTQKSDPRKCSLELDVSIRLLDSMRKAGDIRHPMTEIGKVLPYLNTKDIYKILFEVWKFIMENWQQCPYSDNFIEQLEQLVNNNKVGEINFDERVRNIRIIIQKNILKIPDELVHCLCNETNNQSLMSEWSIHWTNSIELSLNR
;
A
#
# COMPACT_ATOMS: atom_id res chain seq x y z
N MET A 1 -19.77 10.96 -8.54
CA MET A 1 -19.88 11.59 -9.87
C MET A 1 -18.77 12.61 -10.14
N ALA A 2 -18.01 13.07 -9.12
CA ALA A 2 -16.90 14.02 -9.26
C ALA A 2 -15.50 13.37 -9.40
N ASP A 3 -15.33 12.13 -8.94
CA ASP A 3 -14.00 11.50 -8.79
C ASP A 3 -13.26 11.29 -10.12
N TRP A 4 -13.99 10.96 -11.19
CA TRP A 4 -13.41 10.83 -12.54
C TRP A 4 -12.92 12.18 -13.10
N ILE A 5 -13.59 13.29 -12.77
CA ILE A 5 -13.18 14.64 -13.21
C ILE A 5 -11.83 14.98 -12.57
N LEU A 6 -11.68 14.69 -11.28
CA LEU A 6 -10.43 14.91 -10.57
C LEU A 6 -9.28 14.11 -11.19
N ASN A 7 -9.52 12.83 -11.50
CA ASN A 7 -8.53 11.98 -12.17
C ASN A 7 -8.12 12.55 -13.54
N GLU A 8 -9.09 13.00 -14.36
CA GLU A 8 -8.80 13.60 -15.66
C GLU A 8 -8.03 14.92 -15.56
N VAL A 9 -8.31 15.73 -14.53
CA VAL A 9 -7.54 16.96 -14.24
C VAL A 9 -6.08 16.63 -13.90
N PHE A 10 -5.84 15.64 -13.02
CA PHE A 10 -4.49 15.22 -12.63
C PHE A 10 -3.71 14.56 -13.78
N LYS A 11 -4.39 13.85 -14.68
CA LYS A 11 -3.77 13.32 -15.90
C LYS A 11 -3.37 14.44 -16.88
N SER A 12 -4.21 15.45 -17.02
CA SER A 12 -4.00 16.56 -17.95
C SER A 12 -2.96 17.58 -17.46
N HIS A 13 -2.73 17.64 -16.15
CA HIS A 13 -1.92 18.69 -15.51
C HIS A 13 -0.96 18.09 -14.46
N PRO A 14 0.24 17.66 -14.88
CA PRO A 14 1.21 17.02 -14.00
C PRO A 14 1.61 17.84 -12.76
N GLN A 15 1.52 19.17 -12.84
CA GLN A 15 1.81 20.08 -11.73
C GLN A 15 0.96 19.82 -10.47
N TYR A 16 -0.24 19.26 -10.61
CA TYR A 16 -1.06 18.92 -9.44
C TYR A 16 -0.49 17.77 -8.63
N TRP A 17 0.34 16.91 -9.23
CA TRP A 17 1.10 15.90 -8.49
C TRP A 17 2.16 16.53 -7.59
N ILE A 18 2.77 17.64 -8.00
CA ILE A 18 3.73 18.38 -7.18
C ILE A 18 3.01 19.00 -5.97
N LEU A 19 1.82 19.54 -6.18
CA LEU A 19 0.99 20.06 -5.09
C LEU A 19 0.59 18.95 -4.11
N LEU A 20 0.15 17.80 -4.61
CA LEU A 20 -0.22 16.66 -3.78
C LEU A 20 0.97 16.15 -2.97
N ASP A 21 2.16 16.10 -3.58
CA ASP A 21 3.40 15.75 -2.90
C ASP A 21 3.75 16.76 -1.80
N TYR A 22 3.64 18.06 -2.08
CA TYR A 22 3.83 19.11 -1.07
C TYR A 22 2.88 18.91 0.11
N LEU A 23 1.57 18.75 -0.14
CA LEU A 23 0.58 18.55 0.91
C LEU A 23 0.86 17.30 1.76
N SER A 24 1.39 16.22 1.15
CA SER A 24 1.73 14.99 1.87
C SER A 24 2.88 15.14 2.87
N ASN A 25 3.75 16.13 2.68
CA ASN A 25 4.92 16.37 3.55
C ASN A 25 4.68 17.40 4.65
N VAL A 26 3.59 18.18 4.58
CA VAL A 26 3.35 19.26 5.53
C VAL A 26 2.55 18.77 6.74
N LYS A 27 3.12 18.93 7.94
CA LYS A 27 2.48 18.62 9.22
C LYS A 27 1.60 19.76 9.69
N HIS A 28 0.59 20.12 8.90
CA HIS A 28 -0.42 21.10 9.29
C HIS A 28 -1.81 20.58 8.96
N GLU A 29 -2.72 20.67 9.92
CA GLU A 29 -4.09 20.18 9.86
C GLU A 29 -4.84 20.51 8.58
N LYS A 30 -4.99 21.80 8.28
CA LYS A 30 -5.68 22.25 7.06
C LYS A 30 -5.09 21.65 5.77
N TYR A 31 -3.76 21.58 5.65
CA TYR A 31 -3.13 21.04 4.44
C TYR A 31 -3.28 19.52 4.35
N ARG A 32 -3.36 18.83 5.49
CA ARG A 32 -3.67 17.41 5.53
C ARG A 32 -5.12 17.13 5.14
N GLU A 33 -6.07 17.93 5.58
CA GLU A 33 -7.47 17.80 5.13
C GLU A 33 -7.59 17.96 3.61
N PHE A 34 -6.89 18.94 3.02
CA PHE A 34 -6.83 19.09 1.56
C PHE A 34 -6.19 17.89 0.87
N HIS A 35 -5.12 17.31 1.44
CA HIS A 35 -4.52 16.08 0.92
C HIS A 35 -5.51 14.93 0.93
N ASP A 36 -6.18 14.68 2.06
CA ASP A 36 -7.16 13.60 2.24
C ASP A 36 -8.33 13.70 1.26
N VAL A 37 -8.85 14.91 1.04
CA VAL A 37 -9.95 15.18 0.09
C VAL A 37 -9.54 14.89 -1.36
N LEU A 38 -8.26 15.05 -1.70
CA LEU A 38 -7.75 14.80 -3.05
C LEU A 38 -7.32 13.34 -3.24
N ILE A 39 -6.64 12.76 -2.25
CA ILE A 39 -6.01 11.44 -2.37
C ILE A 39 -7.05 10.32 -2.42
N ARG A 40 -8.14 10.43 -1.65
CA ARG A 40 -9.15 9.36 -1.55
C ARG A 40 -9.88 9.14 -2.88
N PRO A 41 -10.42 10.17 -3.56
CA PRO A 41 -11.08 9.97 -4.86
C PRO A 41 -10.11 9.48 -5.95
N LEU A 42 -8.88 10.00 -5.97
CA LEU A 42 -7.85 9.56 -6.92
C LEU A 42 -7.50 8.08 -6.71
N PHE A 43 -7.35 7.65 -5.47
CA PHE A 43 -7.05 6.26 -5.13
C PHE A 43 -8.24 5.34 -5.43
N ALA A 44 -9.46 5.77 -5.14
CA ALA A 44 -10.67 5.02 -5.47
C ALA A 44 -10.82 4.80 -6.99
N GLU A 45 -10.61 5.84 -7.81
CA GLU A 45 -10.66 5.70 -9.27
C GLU A 45 -9.51 4.82 -9.81
N ASN A 46 -8.32 4.89 -9.20
CA ASN A 46 -7.21 4.01 -9.56
C ASN A 46 -7.52 2.53 -9.21
N ILE A 47 -8.11 2.25 -8.04
CA ILE A 47 -8.58 0.90 -7.66
C ILE A 47 -9.63 0.40 -8.66
N LYS A 48 -10.60 1.24 -9.00
CA LYS A 48 -11.66 0.91 -9.96
C LYS A 48 -11.10 0.58 -11.33
N PHE A 49 -10.10 1.33 -11.81
CA PHE A 49 -9.39 1.00 -13.04
C PHE A 49 -8.80 -0.42 -12.99
N TRP A 50 -8.07 -0.75 -11.92
CA TRP A 50 -7.45 -2.07 -11.78
C TRP A 50 -8.48 -3.19 -11.62
N TYR A 51 -9.60 -2.92 -10.95
CA TYR A 51 -10.72 -3.85 -10.84
C TYR A 51 -11.30 -4.22 -12.21
N LEU A 52 -11.46 -3.24 -13.11
CA LEU A 52 -12.00 -3.45 -14.46
C LEU A 52 -10.97 -4.09 -15.42
N THR A 53 -9.68 -3.96 -15.11
CA THR A 53 -8.57 -4.28 -16.03
C THR A 53 -7.80 -5.55 -15.63
N GLN A 54 -8.37 -6.38 -14.74
CA GLN A 54 -7.74 -7.58 -14.16
C GLN A 54 -7.27 -8.67 -15.16
N LYS A 55 -7.68 -8.59 -16.44
CA LYS A 55 -7.29 -9.53 -17.51
C LYS A 55 -6.22 -8.98 -18.45
N SER A 56 -5.83 -7.72 -18.30
CA SER A 56 -4.85 -7.07 -19.17
C SER A 56 -3.42 -7.29 -18.69
N ASP A 57 -2.46 -7.12 -19.59
CA ASP A 57 -1.04 -7.05 -19.25
C ASP A 57 -0.76 -5.72 -18.51
N PRO A 58 -0.22 -5.74 -17.28
CA PRO A 58 0.08 -4.53 -16.51
C PRO A 58 1.01 -3.55 -17.24
N ARG A 59 1.88 -4.04 -18.14
CA ARG A 59 2.81 -3.19 -18.90
C ARG A 59 2.10 -2.27 -19.91
N LYS A 60 0.86 -2.61 -20.28
CA LYS A 60 0.01 -1.77 -21.13
C LYS A 60 -0.70 -0.65 -20.35
N CYS A 61 -0.60 -0.67 -19.02
CA CYS A 61 -1.23 0.27 -18.09
C CYS A 61 -0.17 1.05 -17.30
N SER A 62 0.89 1.49 -17.99
CA SER A 62 2.06 2.13 -17.36
C SER A 62 1.70 3.45 -16.66
N LEU A 63 0.75 4.22 -17.22
CA LEU A 63 0.25 5.45 -16.62
C LEU A 63 -0.47 5.16 -15.30
N GLU A 64 -1.39 4.22 -15.29
CA GLU A 64 -2.14 3.87 -14.09
C GLU A 64 -1.28 3.21 -13.02
N LEU A 65 -0.22 2.50 -13.43
CA LEU A 65 0.80 1.96 -12.53
C LEU A 65 1.63 3.08 -11.88
N ASP A 66 2.11 4.06 -12.64
CA ASP A 66 2.82 5.23 -12.09
C ASP A 66 1.92 6.00 -11.11
N VAL A 67 0.65 6.18 -11.46
CA VAL A 67 -0.36 6.78 -10.58
C VAL A 67 -0.52 5.97 -9.29
N SER A 68 -0.65 4.64 -9.34
CA SER A 68 -0.73 3.80 -8.13
C SER A 68 0.48 4.00 -7.21
N ILE A 69 1.68 4.03 -7.78
CA ILE A 69 2.93 4.19 -7.03
C ILE A 69 2.98 5.57 -6.37
N ARG A 70 2.66 6.63 -7.10
CA ARG A 70 2.62 8.01 -6.56
C ARG A 70 1.59 8.17 -5.45
N LEU A 71 0.40 7.58 -5.60
CA LEU A 71 -0.64 7.65 -4.58
C LEU A 71 -0.20 6.92 -3.29
N LEU A 72 0.38 5.72 -3.41
CA LEU A 72 0.93 4.99 -2.27
C LEU A 72 2.07 5.75 -1.58
N ASP A 73 2.98 6.37 -2.35
CA ASP A 73 4.07 7.16 -1.78
C ASP A 73 3.56 8.43 -1.07
N SER A 74 2.56 9.10 -1.64
CA SER A 74 1.91 10.26 -1.04
C SER A 74 1.22 9.90 0.28
N MET A 75 0.44 8.81 0.30
CA MET A 75 -0.18 8.28 1.52
C MET A 75 0.86 7.84 2.57
N ARG A 76 1.98 7.27 2.14
CA ARG A 76 3.12 6.93 3.03
C ARG A 76 3.73 8.18 3.67
N LYS A 77 4.02 9.22 2.89
CA LYS A 77 4.58 10.51 3.38
C LYS A 77 3.64 11.18 4.37
N ALA A 78 2.35 11.13 4.05
CA ALA A 78 1.28 11.58 4.91
C ALA A 78 1.21 10.72 6.20
N GLY A 79 1.58 9.45 6.14
CA GLY A 79 1.52 8.53 7.28
C GLY A 79 0.19 7.78 7.39
N ASP A 80 -0.58 7.73 6.30
CA ASP A 80 -1.80 6.91 6.17
C ASP A 80 -1.47 5.42 6.03
N ILE A 81 -0.23 5.09 5.64
CA ILE A 81 0.27 3.73 5.47
C ILE A 81 1.43 3.52 6.42
N ARG A 82 1.34 2.49 7.28
CA ARG A 82 2.36 2.15 8.27
C ARG A 82 3.28 1.02 7.81
N HIS A 83 4.44 0.90 8.43
CA HIS A 83 5.36 -0.23 8.21
C HIS A 83 4.69 -1.53 8.65
N PRO A 84 4.73 -2.63 7.86
CA PRO A 84 5.56 -2.87 6.67
C PRO A 84 4.93 -2.50 5.33
N MET A 85 3.73 -1.91 5.31
CA MET A 85 3.00 -1.62 4.06
C MET A 85 3.61 -0.44 3.25
N THR A 86 4.60 0.26 3.79
CA THR A 86 5.20 1.46 3.18
C THR A 86 5.91 1.19 1.85
N GLU A 87 6.43 -0.01 1.65
CA GLU A 87 7.25 -0.36 0.47
C GLU A 87 6.44 -1.01 -0.66
N ILE A 88 5.12 -1.17 -0.47
CA ILE A 88 4.24 -1.87 -1.41
C ILE A 88 4.24 -1.24 -2.81
N GLY A 89 4.39 0.09 -2.91
CA GLY A 89 4.46 0.77 -4.21
C GLY A 89 5.58 0.23 -5.09
N LYS A 90 6.73 -0.13 -4.49
CA LYS A 90 7.91 -0.60 -5.21
C LYS A 90 7.73 -1.98 -5.83
N VAL A 91 6.82 -2.80 -5.30
CA VAL A 91 6.60 -4.16 -5.83
C VAL A 91 5.55 -4.22 -6.94
N LEU A 92 4.69 -3.20 -7.07
CA LEU A 92 3.62 -3.20 -8.08
C LEU A 92 4.08 -3.49 -9.52
N PRO A 93 5.24 -2.98 -10.01
CA PRO A 93 5.69 -3.25 -11.37
C PRO A 93 5.94 -4.74 -11.71
N TYR A 94 6.12 -5.58 -10.68
CA TYR A 94 6.42 -7.00 -10.83
C TYR A 94 5.16 -7.89 -10.74
N LEU A 95 3.99 -7.28 -10.51
CA LEU A 95 2.74 -7.97 -10.28
C LEU A 95 1.83 -7.93 -11.51
N ASN A 96 0.93 -8.92 -11.61
CA ASN A 96 -0.16 -8.86 -12.58
C ASN A 96 -1.26 -7.90 -12.10
N THR A 97 -2.10 -7.43 -13.03
CA THR A 97 -3.18 -6.46 -12.77
C THR A 97 -4.15 -6.88 -11.68
N LYS A 98 -4.48 -8.17 -11.60
CA LYS A 98 -5.32 -8.74 -10.53
C LYS A 98 -4.68 -8.62 -9.14
N ASP A 99 -3.39 -8.91 -9.04
CA ASP A 99 -2.64 -8.84 -7.79
C ASP A 99 -2.40 -7.38 -7.38
N ILE A 100 -2.19 -6.45 -8.34
CA ILE A 100 -2.17 -4.99 -8.09
C ILE A 100 -3.49 -4.54 -7.48
N TYR A 101 -4.64 -4.85 -8.13
CA TYR A 101 -5.96 -4.51 -7.60
C TYR A 101 -6.14 -4.96 -6.15
N LYS A 102 -5.82 -6.22 -5.84
CA LYS A 102 -5.99 -6.78 -4.50
C LYS A 102 -5.17 -6.03 -3.45
N ILE A 103 -3.92 -5.71 -3.76
CA ILE A 103 -3.05 -4.96 -2.86
C ILE A 103 -3.62 -3.58 -2.58
N LEU A 104 -3.98 -2.82 -3.63
CA LEU A 104 -4.53 -1.47 -3.47
C LEU A 104 -5.85 -1.50 -2.68
N PHE A 105 -6.66 -2.54 -2.87
CA PHE A 105 -7.90 -2.71 -2.13
C PHE A 105 -7.67 -3.04 -0.64
N GLU A 106 -6.66 -3.83 -0.28
CA GLU A 106 -6.30 -4.05 1.12
C GLU A 106 -5.77 -2.77 1.78
N VAL A 107 -4.98 -1.97 1.07
CA VAL A 107 -4.57 -0.63 1.55
C VAL A 107 -5.78 0.28 1.77
N TRP A 108 -6.73 0.29 0.83
CA TRP A 108 -7.96 1.09 0.97
C TRP A 108 -8.79 0.68 2.19
N LYS A 109 -9.00 -0.62 2.39
CA LYS A 109 -9.71 -1.12 3.58
C LYS A 109 -9.02 -0.65 4.85
N PHE A 110 -7.70 -0.82 4.94
CA PHE A 110 -6.94 -0.38 6.10
C PHE A 110 -7.15 1.11 6.41
N ILE A 111 -7.06 1.98 5.41
CA ILE A 111 -7.29 3.41 5.56
C ILE A 111 -8.72 3.71 6.04
N MET A 112 -9.73 3.07 5.43
CA MET A 112 -11.13 3.29 5.79
C MET A 112 -11.48 2.76 7.20
N GLU A 113 -10.89 1.62 7.59
CA GLU A 113 -11.07 1.01 8.91
C GLU A 113 -10.41 1.85 10.02
N ASN A 114 -9.28 2.48 9.72
CA ASN A 114 -8.49 3.24 10.69
C ASN A 114 -8.63 4.76 10.52
N TRP A 115 -9.59 5.23 9.72
CA TRP A 115 -9.77 6.66 9.43
C TRP A 115 -10.01 7.50 10.69
N GLN A 116 -10.64 6.93 11.72
CA GLN A 116 -10.90 7.60 12.99
C GLN A 116 -9.62 7.85 13.80
N GLN A 117 -8.54 7.11 13.51
CA GLN A 117 -7.24 7.30 14.14
C GLN A 117 -6.44 8.42 13.43
N CYS A 118 -7.00 9.04 12.38
CA CYS A 118 -6.40 10.22 11.77
C CYS A 118 -6.57 11.44 12.71
N PRO A 119 -5.58 12.35 12.74
CA PRO A 119 -5.50 13.45 13.70
C PRO A 119 -6.66 14.47 13.75
N TYR A 120 -7.64 14.31 12.85
CA TYR A 120 -8.73 15.27 12.64
C TYR A 120 -10.09 14.57 12.54
N SER A 121 -10.18 13.29 12.92
CA SER A 121 -11.49 12.70 13.16
C SER A 121 -12.12 13.41 14.37
N ASP A 122 -13.44 13.58 14.36
CA ASP A 122 -14.17 14.16 15.50
C ASP A 122 -13.86 13.43 16.82
N ASN A 123 -13.40 12.18 16.72
CA ASN A 123 -13.08 11.30 17.84
C ASN A 123 -11.57 11.17 18.10
N PHE A 124 -10.69 11.91 17.40
CA PHE A 124 -9.24 11.73 17.49
C PHE A 124 -8.71 12.03 18.90
N ILE A 125 -9.21 13.08 19.54
CA ILE A 125 -8.82 13.47 20.91
C ILE A 125 -9.27 12.38 21.89
N GLU A 126 -10.51 11.89 21.77
CA GLU A 126 -11.00 10.78 22.61
C GLU A 126 -10.21 9.48 22.40
N GLN A 127 -9.81 9.18 21.16
CA GLN A 127 -8.98 8.00 20.86
C GLN A 127 -7.53 8.15 21.33
N LEU A 128 -6.95 9.36 21.26
CA LEU A 128 -5.64 9.68 21.85
C LEU A 128 -5.65 9.51 23.37
N GLU A 129 -6.70 9.99 24.05
CA GLU A 129 -6.87 9.83 25.48
C GLU A 129 -7.07 8.37 25.88
N GLN A 130 -7.80 7.59 25.07
CA GLN A 130 -7.91 6.13 25.24
C GLN A 130 -6.60 5.39 24.97
N LEU A 131 -5.79 5.84 23.99
CA LEU A 131 -4.46 5.29 23.69
C LEU A 131 -3.49 5.49 24.87
N VAL A 132 -3.48 6.68 25.46
CA VAL A 132 -2.64 7.02 26.62
C VAL A 132 -3.08 6.23 27.86
N ASN A 133 -4.38 5.98 28.03
CA ASN A 133 -4.91 5.31 29.22
C ASN A 133 -4.91 3.77 29.14
N ASN A 134 -5.06 3.17 27.96
CA ASN A 134 -5.27 1.72 27.81
C ASN A 134 -4.14 0.94 27.09
N ASN A 135 -3.04 1.59 26.69
CA ASN A 135 -1.85 0.96 26.08
C ASN A 135 -2.09 0.08 24.82
N LYS A 136 -3.32 -0.07 24.32
CA LYS A 136 -3.67 -0.90 23.16
C LYS A 136 -5.00 -0.45 22.54
N VAL A 137 -5.00 0.64 21.78
CA VAL A 137 -5.89 0.67 20.60
C VAL A 137 -5.01 0.21 19.44
N GLY A 138 -4.95 -1.11 19.26
CA GLY A 138 -4.28 -1.71 18.11
C GLY A 138 -5.00 -1.27 16.84
N GLU A 139 -4.25 -1.13 15.76
CA GLU A 139 -4.83 -0.84 14.44
C GLU A 139 -5.79 -1.95 14.03
N ILE A 140 -6.99 -1.56 13.59
CA ILE A 140 -8.04 -2.50 13.23
C ILE A 140 -7.56 -3.30 12.01
N ASN A 141 -7.54 -4.62 12.16
CA ASN A 141 -7.21 -5.60 11.13
C ASN A 141 -5.80 -5.46 10.51
N PHE A 142 -4.88 -4.69 11.11
CA PHE A 142 -3.59 -4.40 10.50
C PHE A 142 -2.78 -5.66 10.14
N ASP A 143 -2.62 -6.59 11.09
CA ASP A 143 -1.92 -7.86 10.86
C ASP A 143 -2.56 -8.69 9.75
N GLU A 144 -3.90 -8.66 9.64
CA GLU A 144 -4.62 -9.36 8.57
C GLU A 144 -4.32 -8.74 7.20
N ARG A 145 -4.36 -7.40 7.10
CA ARG A 145 -4.06 -6.65 5.87
C ARG A 145 -2.62 -6.90 5.42
N VAL A 146 -1.67 -6.81 6.35
CA VAL A 146 -0.25 -7.14 6.11
C VAL A 146 -0.09 -8.58 5.62
N ARG A 147 -0.73 -9.54 6.28
CA ARG A 147 -0.69 -10.96 5.88
C ARG A 147 -1.24 -11.17 4.47
N ASN A 148 -2.38 -10.57 4.14
CA ASN A 148 -3.00 -10.69 2.81
C ASN A 148 -2.07 -10.16 1.71
N ILE A 149 -1.42 -9.02 1.95
CA ILE A 149 -0.44 -8.43 1.04
C ILE A 149 0.80 -9.32 0.91
N ARG A 150 1.33 -9.84 2.02
CA ARG A 150 2.47 -10.77 2.02
C ARG A 150 2.21 -12.02 1.19
N ILE A 151 1.02 -12.61 1.30
CA ILE A 151 0.65 -13.80 0.49
C ILE A 151 0.70 -13.47 -1.02
N ILE A 152 0.25 -12.28 -1.42
CA ILE A 152 0.30 -11.85 -2.83
C ILE A 152 1.73 -11.66 -3.31
N ILE A 153 2.59 -11.07 -2.48
CA ILE A 153 4.02 -10.88 -2.77
C ILE A 153 4.71 -12.25 -2.88
N GLN A 154 4.49 -13.15 -1.92
CA GLN A 154 5.06 -14.50 -1.92
C GLN A 154 4.72 -15.28 -3.18
N LYS A 155 3.47 -15.19 -3.66
CA LYS A 155 3.03 -15.80 -4.92
C LYS A 155 3.85 -15.32 -6.13
N ASN A 156 4.43 -14.12 -6.08
CA ASN A 156 5.18 -13.50 -7.17
C ASN A 156 6.68 -13.34 -6.86
N ILE A 157 7.19 -13.99 -5.81
CA ILE A 157 8.54 -13.75 -5.26
C ILE A 157 9.66 -13.89 -6.32
N LEU A 158 9.54 -14.86 -7.22
CA LEU A 158 10.53 -15.11 -8.29
C LEU A 158 10.64 -13.98 -9.33
N LYS A 159 9.70 -13.03 -9.34
CA LYS A 159 9.69 -11.89 -10.26
C LYS A 159 10.15 -10.59 -9.60
N ILE A 160 10.23 -10.58 -8.27
CA ILE A 160 10.52 -9.39 -7.48
C ILE A 160 12.01 -9.44 -7.12
N PRO A 161 12.77 -8.35 -7.31
CA PRO A 161 14.15 -8.26 -6.85
C PRO A 161 14.27 -8.54 -5.35
N ASP A 162 15.26 -9.34 -4.96
CA ASP A 162 15.43 -9.81 -3.58
C ASP A 162 15.51 -8.66 -2.57
N GLU A 163 16.10 -7.52 -2.97
CA GLU A 163 16.23 -6.33 -2.12
C GLU A 163 14.86 -5.77 -1.69
N LEU A 164 13.83 -5.94 -2.52
CA LEU A 164 12.47 -5.47 -2.22
C LEU A 164 11.68 -6.48 -1.38
N VAL A 165 12.01 -7.76 -1.47
CA VAL A 165 11.36 -8.83 -0.70
C VAL A 165 11.70 -8.69 0.78
N HIS A 166 12.96 -8.41 1.11
CA HIS A 166 13.43 -8.28 2.49
C HIS A 166 12.73 -7.14 3.26
N CYS A 167 12.43 -6.02 2.60
CA CYS A 167 11.77 -4.87 3.22
C CYS A 167 10.31 -5.14 3.63
N LEU A 168 9.61 -6.07 2.97
CA LEU A 168 8.20 -6.38 3.23
C LEU A 168 8.01 -7.59 4.17
N CYS A 169 9.06 -8.42 4.28
CA CYS A 169 9.04 -9.67 5.04
C CYS A 169 9.80 -9.61 6.39
N ASN A 170 10.62 -8.59 6.65
CA ASN A 170 11.35 -8.44 7.90
C ASN A 170 10.60 -7.57 8.92
N GLU A 171 9.85 -8.23 9.82
CA GLU A 171 9.87 -7.87 11.23
C GLU A 171 10.14 -9.14 12.04
N THR A 172 10.79 -8.95 13.18
CA THR A 172 11.47 -9.85 14.13
C THR A 172 10.66 -11.00 14.74
N ASN A 173 9.80 -11.69 13.97
CA ASN A 173 9.12 -12.93 14.39
C ASN A 173 9.25 -14.10 13.40
N ASN A 174 10.10 -13.99 12.38
CA ASN A 174 10.27 -15.01 11.35
C ASN A 174 11.53 -15.89 11.47
N GLN A 175 12.21 -15.96 12.62
CA GLN A 175 13.27 -16.98 12.76
C GLN A 175 12.73 -18.42 12.61
N SER A 176 11.47 -18.66 12.99
CA SER A 176 10.78 -19.93 12.75
C SER A 176 10.48 -20.16 11.25
N LEU A 177 9.90 -19.18 10.56
CA LEU A 177 9.57 -19.29 9.13
C LEU A 177 10.81 -19.28 8.22
N MET A 178 11.86 -18.53 8.55
CA MET A 178 13.12 -18.58 7.80
C MET A 178 13.84 -19.91 7.95
N SER A 179 13.65 -20.63 9.08
CA SER A 179 14.20 -21.98 9.24
C SER A 179 13.55 -22.98 8.29
N GLU A 180 12.22 -22.94 8.14
CA GLU A 180 11.47 -23.73 7.15
C GLU A 180 11.80 -23.33 5.70
N TRP A 181 12.08 -22.05 5.46
CA TRP A 181 12.39 -21.55 4.12
C TRP A 181 13.82 -21.89 3.69
N SER A 182 14.78 -21.92 4.61
CA SER A 182 16.14 -22.39 4.32
C SER A 182 16.13 -23.86 3.89
N ILE A 183 15.29 -24.69 4.51
CA ILE A 183 15.15 -26.12 4.23
C ILE A 183 14.49 -26.35 2.85
N HIS A 184 13.51 -25.53 2.47
CA HIS A 184 12.88 -25.64 1.15
C HIS A 184 13.77 -25.12 0.01
N TRP A 185 14.59 -24.09 0.26
CA TRP A 185 15.56 -23.58 -0.71
C TRP A 185 16.72 -24.55 -0.95
N THR A 186 17.30 -25.15 0.09
CA THR A 186 18.36 -26.16 -0.08
C THR A 186 17.86 -27.41 -0.80
N ASN A 187 16.68 -27.91 -0.44
CA ASN A 187 16.10 -29.10 -1.10
C ASN A 187 15.77 -28.85 -2.59
N SER A 188 15.38 -27.63 -2.96
CA SER A 188 15.04 -27.29 -4.36
C SER A 188 16.30 -27.11 -5.22
N ILE A 189 17.40 -26.63 -4.63
CA ILE A 189 18.70 -26.50 -5.30
C ILE A 189 19.36 -27.88 -5.47
N GLU A 190 19.31 -28.74 -4.46
CA GLU A 190 19.85 -30.12 -4.56
C GLU A 190 19.11 -30.99 -5.59
N LEU A 191 17.80 -30.80 -5.77
CA LEU A 191 17.01 -31.51 -6.79
C LEU A 191 17.27 -31.04 -8.23
N SER A 192 17.81 -29.83 -8.41
CA SER A 192 18.13 -29.27 -9.73
C SER A 192 19.60 -29.48 -10.14
N LEU A 193 20.49 -29.75 -9.18
CA LEU A 193 21.90 -30.07 -9.42
C LEU A 193 22.17 -31.58 -9.59
N ASN A 194 21.24 -32.45 -9.21
CA ASN A 194 21.33 -33.91 -9.38
C ASN A 194 20.56 -34.45 -10.61
N ARG A 195 20.40 -33.65 -11.67
CA ARG A 195 19.88 -34.09 -12.97
C ARG A 195 20.92 -33.99 -14.07
#